data_AF-A0A6H5HQA0-F1
#
_entry.id   AF-A0A6H5HQA0-F1
#
_cell.length_a   1.000
_cell.length_b   1.000
_cell.length_c   1.000
_cell.angle_alpha   90.00
_cell.angle_beta   90.00
_cell.angle_gamma   90.00
#
_symmetry.space_group_name_H-M   'P 1'
#
loop_
_entity.id
_entity.type
_entity.pdbx_description
1 polymer ?
#
loop_
_entity_poly.entity_id
_entity_poly.type
_entity_poly.pdbx_seq_one_letter_code
_entity_poly.pdbx_strand_id
1 'polypeptide(L)'
;LNITLIDLPGLTKVPVGDQPVDIEAQIKDMIYQFITKETCLILAVTPANTDLATSDALQLAKGVDPDGVRTIGVITKLDLMDEGTDARDILENKLLPLRRGYVGVVNRSQKDIDGRKDIKAALAAERKFFLSMIQQLQSDFERTIEGSGSAQINTNELSGGAKINRLFHERFPFELVKMEFDEKELRREIAFAIRNIHARMPQPILDFQMSRYPRLREETERIITTFVRQREQLCKDQLLILNDCELAYMNTNHEDFIGFAK
;
A
#
# COMPACT_ATOMS: atom_id res chain seq x y z
N LEU A 1 32.04 -8.52 -9.31
CA LEU A 1 31.56 -7.25 -9.92
C LEU A 1 32.18 -6.13 -9.10
N ASN A 2 32.98 -5.24 -9.72
CA ASN A 2 33.60 -4.12 -9.00
C ASN A 2 32.77 -2.87 -9.28
N ILE A 3 32.33 -2.16 -8.23
CA ILE A 3 31.52 -0.94 -8.33
C ILE A 3 32.38 0.24 -7.89
N THR A 4 32.36 1.32 -8.66
CA THR A 4 32.97 2.60 -8.29
C THR A 4 31.86 3.56 -7.88
N LEU A 5 31.95 4.10 -6.67
CA LEU A 5 31.04 5.14 -6.17
C LEU A 5 31.75 6.50 -6.25
N ILE A 6 31.03 7.51 -6.70
CA ILE A 6 31.50 8.88 -6.81
C ILE A 6 30.53 9.73 -6.01
N ASP A 7 31.03 10.39 -4.97
CA ASP A 7 30.26 11.35 -4.18
C ASP A 7 30.48 12.75 -4.76
N LEU A 8 29.40 13.47 -5.02
CA LEU A 8 29.41 14.77 -5.69
C LEU A 8 28.90 15.84 -4.73
N PRO A 9 29.45 17.07 -4.80
CA PRO A 9 28.97 18.16 -3.96
C PRO A 9 27.50 18.46 -4.23
N GLY A 10 26.76 18.81 -3.17
CA GLY A 10 25.38 19.26 -3.29
C GLY A 10 25.29 20.59 -4.03
N LEU A 11 24.20 20.78 -4.79
CA LEU A 11 23.97 22.02 -5.52
C LEU A 11 23.65 23.17 -4.55
N THR A 12 24.44 24.24 -4.61
CA THR A 12 24.21 25.49 -3.87
C THR A 12 23.92 26.61 -4.87
N LYS A 13 22.77 27.27 -4.73
CA LYS A 13 22.35 28.39 -5.60
C LYS A 13 22.89 29.75 -5.14
N VAL A 14 23.31 29.84 -3.87
CA VAL A 14 23.81 31.08 -3.27
C VAL A 14 25.23 30.80 -2.77
N PRO A 15 26.24 31.59 -3.20
CA PRO A 15 27.58 31.47 -2.67
C PRO A 15 27.58 31.85 -1.18
N VAL A 16 28.24 31.02 -0.36
CA VAL A 16 28.36 31.26 1.09
C VAL A 16 29.84 31.40 1.46
N GLY A 17 30.16 32.40 2.28
CA GLY A 17 31.54 32.66 2.72
C GLY A 17 32.43 33.12 1.57
N ASP A 18 33.59 32.47 1.42
CA ASP A 18 34.61 32.81 0.40
C ASP A 18 34.37 32.11 -0.96
N GLN A 19 33.17 31.57 -1.19
CA GLN A 19 32.84 30.91 -2.46
C GLN A 19 32.71 31.92 -3.61
N PRO A 20 33.19 31.57 -4.81
CA PRO A 20 33.10 32.46 -5.96
C PRO A 20 31.64 32.59 -6.45
N VAL A 21 31.33 33.69 -7.12
CA VAL A 21 29.96 34.04 -7.54
C VAL A 21 29.38 33.02 -8.54
N ASP A 22 30.25 32.32 -9.26
CA ASP A 22 29.93 31.28 -10.26
C ASP A 22 30.01 29.85 -9.70
N ILE A 23 30.01 29.66 -8.38
CA ILE A 23 30.12 28.34 -7.75
C ILE A 23 29.07 27.33 -8.24
N GLU A 24 27.85 27.79 -8.51
CA GLU A 24 26.77 26.95 -9.03
C GLU A 24 27.14 26.35 -10.40
N ALA A 25 27.70 27.17 -11.29
CA ALA A 25 28.12 26.73 -12.62
C ALA A 25 29.29 25.74 -12.52
N GLN A 26 30.28 26.03 -11.69
CA GLN A 26 31.43 25.14 -11.49
C GLN A 26 31.02 23.76 -10.93
N ILE A 27 30.09 23.73 -9.96
CA ILE A 27 29.56 22.47 -9.41
C ILE A 27 28.79 21.71 -10.48
N LYS A 28 27.94 22.39 -11.26
CA LYS A 28 27.20 21.75 -12.37
C LYS A 28 28.15 21.15 -13.40
N ASP A 29 29.17 21.89 -13.83
CA ASP A 29 30.17 21.41 -14.79
C ASP A 29 30.92 20.19 -14.27
N MET A 30 31.28 20.19 -12.98
CA MET A 30 31.90 19.04 -12.32
C MET A 30 30.97 17.82 -12.34
N ILE A 31 29.69 17.99 -12.00
CA ILE A 31 28.70 16.90 -12.05
C ILE A 31 28.56 16.36 -13.47
N TYR A 32 28.45 17.23 -14.47
CA TYR A 32 28.30 16.86 -15.89
C TYR A 32 29.46 16.01 -16.41
N GLN A 33 30.68 16.18 -15.92
CA GLN A 33 31.82 15.32 -16.28
C GLN A 33 31.61 13.84 -15.92
N PHE A 34 30.79 13.55 -14.91
CA PHE A 34 30.50 12.19 -14.47
C PHE A 34 29.18 11.67 -15.03
N ILE A 35 28.10 12.45 -14.94
CA ILE A 35 26.76 11.98 -15.27
C ILE A 35 26.51 11.84 -16.78
N THR A 36 27.32 12.47 -17.65
CA THR A 36 27.22 12.32 -19.11
C THR A 36 27.65 10.94 -19.63
N LYS A 37 28.44 10.20 -18.84
CA LYS A 37 28.90 8.86 -19.23
C LYS A 37 27.74 7.86 -19.19
N GLU A 38 27.47 7.17 -20.29
CA GLU A 38 26.35 6.21 -20.39
C GLU A 38 26.46 5.02 -19.41
N THR A 39 27.67 4.64 -19.03
CA THR A 39 27.93 3.56 -18.06
C THR A 39 27.66 3.96 -16.61
N CYS A 40 27.34 5.22 -16.35
CA CYS A 40 27.09 5.74 -15.02
C CYS A 40 25.61 5.58 -14.63
N LEU A 41 25.37 4.96 -13.46
CA LEU A 41 24.07 4.99 -12.80
C LEU A 41 23.94 6.27 -11.99
N ILE A 42 22.84 7.00 -12.20
CA ILE A 42 22.56 8.27 -11.54
C ILE A 42 21.60 7.99 -10.38
N LEU A 43 22.02 8.32 -9.16
CA LEU A 43 21.12 8.32 -8.00
C LEU A 43 20.64 9.74 -7.75
N ALA A 44 19.40 10.03 -8.14
CA ALA A 44 18.79 11.33 -7.95
C ALA A 44 18.16 11.41 -6.55
N VAL A 45 18.94 11.89 -5.58
CA VAL A 45 18.52 12.02 -4.19
C VAL A 45 17.72 13.31 -3.99
N THR A 46 16.47 13.18 -3.54
CA THR A 46 15.57 14.30 -3.25
C THR A 46 14.95 14.10 -1.86
N PRO A 47 14.82 15.14 -1.01
CA PRO A 47 14.13 15.00 0.25
C PRO A 47 12.60 15.08 0.06
N ALA A 48 11.86 14.33 0.87
CA ALA A 48 10.41 14.18 0.75
C ALA A 48 9.61 15.44 1.14
N ASN A 49 10.24 16.39 1.84
CA ASN A 49 9.64 17.65 2.26
C ASN A 49 9.67 18.73 1.17
N THR A 50 10.30 18.47 0.02
CA THR A 50 10.36 19.38 -1.13
C THR A 50 9.62 18.81 -2.31
N ASP A 51 9.05 19.68 -3.15
CA ASP A 51 8.37 19.27 -4.36
C ASP A 51 9.38 18.67 -5.37
N LEU A 52 9.07 17.46 -5.84
CA LEU A 52 9.88 16.68 -6.77
C LEU A 52 10.14 17.43 -8.08
N ALA A 53 9.18 18.22 -8.55
CA ALA A 53 9.30 19.00 -9.79
C ALA A 53 10.43 20.06 -9.72
N THR A 54 10.73 20.52 -8.50
CA THR A 54 11.77 21.52 -8.23
C THR A 54 13.11 20.90 -7.86
N SER A 55 13.22 19.57 -7.83
CA SER A 55 14.45 18.87 -7.49
C SER A 55 15.53 19.09 -8.56
N ASP A 56 16.58 19.80 -8.16
CA ASP A 56 17.72 20.06 -9.05
C ASP A 56 18.41 18.75 -9.48
N ALA A 57 18.44 17.73 -8.61
CA ALA A 57 19.02 16.42 -8.94
C ALA A 57 18.27 15.72 -10.07
N LEU A 58 16.94 15.79 -10.08
CA LEU A 58 16.12 15.21 -11.15
C LEU A 58 16.16 16.05 -12.42
N GLN A 59 16.27 17.37 -12.32
CA GLN A 59 16.44 18.24 -13.49
C GLN A 59 17.76 17.97 -14.20
N LEU A 60 18.87 17.83 -13.47
CA LEU A 60 20.17 17.43 -14.04
C LEU A 60 20.11 16.03 -14.65
N ALA A 61 19.49 15.06 -13.97
CA ALA A 61 19.35 13.71 -14.47
C ALA A 61 18.55 13.68 -15.78
N LYS A 62 17.42 14.40 -15.87
CA LYS A 62 16.64 14.52 -17.12
C LYS A 62 17.41 15.19 -18.25
N GLY A 63 18.34 16.09 -17.95
CA GLY A 63 19.20 16.72 -18.95
C GLY A 63 20.13 15.73 -19.68
N VAL A 64 20.52 14.64 -19.01
CA VAL A 64 21.49 13.65 -19.53
C VAL A 64 20.91 12.24 -19.73
N ASP A 65 19.73 11.97 -19.19
CA ASP A 65 18.98 10.72 -19.29
C ASP A 65 17.48 11.04 -19.39
N PRO A 66 17.01 11.58 -20.54
CA PRO A 66 15.61 11.98 -20.72
C PRO A 66 14.62 10.82 -20.54
N ASP A 67 15.04 9.61 -20.92
CA ASP A 67 14.26 8.39 -20.83
C ASP A 67 14.29 7.74 -19.43
N GLY A 68 15.12 8.25 -18.50
CA GLY A 68 15.25 7.74 -17.14
C GLY A 68 15.69 6.29 -17.06
N VAL A 69 16.50 5.80 -18.01
CA VAL A 69 16.92 4.40 -18.14
C VAL A 69 17.97 4.03 -17.09
N ARG A 70 18.84 4.98 -16.75
CA ARG A 70 19.97 4.79 -15.81
C ARG A 70 19.87 5.68 -14.57
N THR A 71 18.76 6.40 -14.42
CA THR A 71 18.42 7.20 -13.25
C THR A 71 17.55 6.42 -12.28
N ILE A 72 17.92 6.43 -11.00
CA ILE A 72 17.13 5.90 -9.88
C ILE A 72 16.77 7.07 -8.98
N GLY A 73 15.47 7.26 -8.74
CA GLY A 73 14.99 8.27 -7.81
C GLY A 73 15.12 7.78 -6.37
N VAL A 74 15.73 8.57 -5.49
CA VAL A 74 15.84 8.24 -4.07
C VAL A 74 15.16 9.34 -3.26
N ILE A 75 14.14 8.96 -2.50
CA ILE A 75 13.39 9.87 -1.64
C ILE A 75 13.87 9.70 -0.20
N THR A 76 14.43 10.76 0.37
CA THR A 76 14.96 10.76 1.74
C THR A 76 14.07 11.57 2.68
N LYS A 77 14.30 11.49 3.99
CA LYS A 77 13.59 12.32 5.00
C LYS A 77 12.06 12.12 5.00
N LEU A 78 11.60 10.90 4.69
CA LEU A 78 10.17 10.56 4.69
C LEU A 78 9.54 10.65 6.09
N ASP A 79 10.37 10.58 7.13
CA ASP A 79 10.03 10.79 8.53
C ASP A 79 9.70 12.26 8.87
N LEU A 80 10.16 13.21 8.06
CA LEU A 80 9.96 14.65 8.26
C LEU A 80 8.89 15.24 7.34
N MET A 81 8.04 14.40 6.74
CA MET A 81 6.91 14.88 5.94
C MET A 81 5.82 15.45 6.84
N ASP A 82 5.22 16.56 6.39
CA ASP A 82 4.12 17.21 7.10
C ASP A 82 2.89 16.29 7.22
N GLU A 83 2.20 16.37 8.35
CA GLU A 83 0.93 15.66 8.53
C GLU A 83 -0.08 16.09 7.47
N GLY A 84 -0.64 15.11 6.75
CA GLY A 84 -1.57 15.34 5.63
C GLY A 84 -0.92 15.35 4.24
N THR A 85 0.41 15.34 4.12
CA THR A 85 1.10 15.14 2.83
C THR A 85 1.53 13.69 2.64
N ASP A 86 1.54 13.18 1.42
CA ASP A 86 2.06 11.85 1.11
C ASP A 86 3.02 11.88 -0.08
N ALA A 87 3.95 10.92 -0.09
CA ALA A 87 4.87 10.70 -1.20
C ALA A 87 4.36 9.58 -2.11
N ARG A 88 3.04 9.31 -2.11
CA ARG A 88 2.44 8.17 -2.80
C ARG A 88 2.74 8.22 -4.28
N ASP A 89 2.32 9.31 -4.92
CA ASP A 89 2.39 9.46 -6.37
C ASP A 89 3.85 9.50 -6.87
N ILE A 90 4.76 9.91 -5.99
CA ILE A 90 6.20 9.88 -6.24
C ILE A 90 6.70 8.43 -6.23
N LEU A 91 6.41 7.68 -5.18
CA LEU A 91 6.85 6.29 -5.03
C LEU A 91 6.12 5.32 -5.98
N GLU A 92 4.89 5.65 -6.42
CA GLU A 92 4.12 4.94 -7.45
C GLU A 92 4.61 5.25 -8.85
N ASN A 93 5.63 6.11 -8.98
CA ASN A 93 6.20 6.50 -10.27
C ASN A 93 5.16 7.19 -11.18
N LYS A 94 4.14 7.84 -10.60
CA LYS A 94 3.04 8.51 -11.34
C LYS A 94 3.38 9.95 -11.70
N LEU A 95 4.04 10.68 -10.79
CA LEU A 95 4.27 12.11 -10.96
C LEU A 95 5.37 12.41 -11.99
N LEU A 96 6.52 11.75 -11.84
CA LEU A 96 7.65 11.86 -12.77
C LEU A 96 8.17 10.45 -13.05
N PRO A 97 7.72 9.78 -14.12
CA PRO A 97 8.05 8.38 -14.32
C PRO A 97 9.54 8.18 -14.68
N LEU A 98 10.23 7.37 -13.89
CA LEU A 98 11.57 6.84 -14.16
C LEU A 98 11.48 5.34 -14.46
N ARG A 99 12.27 4.79 -15.39
CA ARG A 99 12.20 3.35 -15.69
C ARG A 99 12.61 2.46 -14.51
N ARG A 100 13.46 2.96 -13.62
CA ARG A 100 13.90 2.25 -12.42
C ARG A 100 13.04 2.57 -11.18
N GLY A 101 12.10 3.51 -11.31
CA GLY A 101 11.23 3.95 -10.24
C GLY A 101 11.94 4.71 -9.12
N TYR A 102 11.24 4.82 -7.99
CA TYR A 102 11.70 5.53 -6.80
C TYR A 102 11.87 4.59 -5.61
N VAL A 103 12.84 4.91 -4.77
CA VAL A 103 13.12 4.19 -3.52
C VAL A 103 13.09 5.18 -2.36
N GLY A 104 12.18 4.95 -1.41
CA GLY A 104 12.12 5.70 -0.16
C GLY A 104 13.11 5.14 0.87
N VAL A 105 13.86 6.02 1.54
CA VAL A 105 14.80 5.66 2.60
C VAL A 105 14.64 6.58 3.81
N VAL A 106 14.75 6.00 5.01
CA VAL A 106 14.78 6.76 6.27
C VAL A 106 16.17 6.62 6.87
N ASN A 107 16.90 7.74 6.92
CA ASN A 107 18.26 7.78 7.42
C ASN A 107 18.31 8.30 8.87
N ARG A 108 19.49 8.21 9.49
CA ARG A 108 19.75 8.79 10.81
C ARG A 108 19.55 10.31 10.79
N SER A 109 18.86 10.83 11.80
CA SER A 109 18.74 12.27 12.03
C SER A 109 20.06 12.86 12.53
N GLN A 110 20.20 14.19 12.52
CA GLN A 110 21.39 14.87 13.06
C GLN A 110 21.65 14.47 14.53
N LYS A 111 20.58 14.41 15.32
CA LYS A 111 20.64 13.96 16.72
C LYS A 111 21.15 12.52 16.86
N ASP A 112 20.74 11.63 15.96
CA ASP A 112 21.23 10.24 15.94
C ASP A 112 22.71 10.15 15.54
N ILE A 113 23.18 11.05 14.67
CA ILE A 113 24.59 11.14 14.25
C ILE A 113 25.46 11.62 15.41
N ASP A 114 25.04 12.70 16.08
CA ASP A 114 25.74 13.26 17.24
C ASP A 114 25.77 12.23 18.40
N GLY A 115 24.69 11.47 18.55
CA GLY A 115 24.59 10.34 19.48
C GLY A 115 25.32 9.06 19.05
N ARG A 116 26.05 9.07 17.93
CA ARG A 116 26.79 7.92 17.36
C ARG A 116 25.95 6.64 17.27
N LYS A 117 24.69 6.76 16.86
CA LYS A 117 23.78 5.61 16.72
C LYS A 117 24.36 4.60 15.73
N ASP A 118 24.44 3.35 16.18
CA ASP A 118 24.96 2.23 15.41
C ASP A 118 24.08 1.94 14.18
N ILE A 119 24.69 1.40 13.12
CA ILE A 119 24.02 1.05 11.86
C ILE A 119 22.93 0.00 12.11
N LYS A 120 23.19 -1.00 12.96
CA LYS A 120 22.18 -2.01 13.31
C LYS A 120 20.98 -1.38 14.00
N ALA A 121 21.21 -0.41 14.88
CA ALA A 121 20.15 0.33 15.56
C ALA A 121 19.36 1.23 14.59
N ALA A 122 20.02 1.84 13.61
CA ALA A 122 19.36 2.60 12.56
C ALA A 122 18.44 1.71 11.69
N LEU A 123 18.93 0.55 11.24
CA LEU A 123 18.13 -0.43 10.49
C LEU A 123 16.96 -0.98 11.31
N ALA A 124 17.17 -1.23 12.61
CA ALA A 124 16.10 -1.65 13.51
C ALA A 124 15.04 -0.54 13.70
N ALA A 125 15.47 0.72 13.78
CA ALA A 125 14.57 1.87 13.88
C ALA A 125 13.77 2.07 12.59
N GLU A 126 14.41 1.94 11.42
CA GLU A 126 13.75 1.97 10.12
C GLU A 126 12.70 0.85 10.03
N ARG A 127 13.08 -0.39 10.36
CA ARG A 127 12.11 -1.51 10.42
C ARG A 127 10.97 -1.24 11.38
N LYS A 128 11.25 -0.70 12.57
CA LYS A 128 10.22 -0.36 13.56
C LYS A 128 9.27 0.71 13.04
N PHE A 129 9.79 1.72 12.36
CA PHE A 129 8.99 2.77 11.73
C PHE A 129 8.05 2.20 10.64
N PHE A 130 8.57 1.32 9.79
CA PHE A 130 7.75 0.62 8.79
C PHE A 130 6.73 -0.33 9.44
N LEU A 131 7.10 -1.04 10.49
CA LEU A 131 6.20 -1.92 11.24
C LEU A 131 5.10 -1.14 11.96
N SER A 132 5.38 0.04 12.52
CA SER A 132 4.35 0.84 13.19
C SER A 132 3.27 1.31 12.22
N MET A 133 3.61 1.57 10.95
CA MET A 133 2.59 1.84 9.92
C MET A 133 1.70 0.64 9.64
N ILE A 134 2.27 -0.57 9.61
CA ILE A 134 1.49 -1.80 9.41
C ILE A 134 0.60 -2.08 10.63
N GLN A 135 1.09 -1.84 11.84
CA GLN A 135 0.31 -1.96 13.07
C GLN A 135 -0.84 -0.94 13.11
N GLN A 136 -0.59 0.28 12.63
CA GLN A 136 -1.62 1.31 12.53
C GLN A 136 -2.70 0.92 11.52
N LEU A 137 -2.29 0.40 10.35
CA LEU A 137 -3.22 -0.21 9.39
C LEU A 137 -4.04 -1.34 10.01
N GLN A 138 -3.41 -2.25 10.78
CA GLN A 138 -4.13 -3.32 11.46
C GLN A 138 -5.20 -2.75 12.39
N SER A 139 -4.84 -1.75 13.21
CA SER A 139 -5.79 -1.12 14.13
C SER A 139 -6.92 -0.38 13.41
N ASP A 140 -6.64 0.26 12.27
CA ASP A 140 -7.64 0.93 11.46
C ASP A 140 -8.55 -0.07 10.73
N PHE A 141 -8.00 -1.22 10.32
CA PHE A 141 -8.75 -2.33 9.73
C PHE A 141 -9.70 -2.96 10.76
N GLU A 142 -9.20 -3.28 11.96
CA GLU A 142 -10.01 -3.79 13.08
C GLU A 142 -11.13 -2.81 13.43
N ARG A 143 -10.84 -1.51 13.55
CA ARG A 143 -11.87 -0.47 13.77
C ARG A 143 -12.92 -0.40 12.66
N THR A 144 -12.51 -0.58 11.41
CA THR A 144 -13.43 -0.55 10.25
C THR A 144 -14.35 -1.77 10.22
N ILE A 145 -13.85 -2.94 10.64
CA ILE A 145 -14.63 -4.17 10.72
C ILE A 145 -15.53 -4.17 11.96
N GLU A 146 -15.02 -3.84 13.14
CA GLU A 146 -15.79 -3.85 14.39
C GLU A 146 -16.75 -2.67 14.51
N GLY A 147 -16.51 -1.57 13.78
CA GLY A 147 -17.30 -0.34 13.88
C GLY A 147 -17.05 0.46 15.16
N SER A 148 -15.95 0.19 15.88
CA SER A 148 -15.62 0.74 17.20
C SER A 148 -14.79 2.04 17.16
N GLY A 149 -14.74 2.73 16.02
CA GLY A 149 -14.02 4.01 15.85
C GLY A 149 -14.89 5.24 16.10
N SER A 150 -14.89 5.77 17.32
CA SER A 150 -15.51 7.05 17.68
C SER A 150 -14.69 8.25 17.16
N ALA A 151 -15.16 8.86 16.07
CA ALA A 151 -15.10 10.30 15.72
C ALA A 151 -15.56 10.58 14.28
N GLN A 152 -15.44 9.59 13.38
CA GLN A 152 -15.86 9.67 11.98
C GLN A 152 -16.71 8.45 11.60
N ILE A 153 -17.78 8.19 12.37
CA ILE A 153 -18.82 7.26 11.91
C ILE A 153 -19.50 7.96 10.72
N ASN A 154 -19.24 7.45 9.52
CA ASN A 154 -19.81 7.98 8.29
C ASN A 154 -21.33 7.77 8.35
N THR A 155 -22.11 8.81 8.67
CA THR A 155 -23.57 8.72 8.89
C THR A 155 -24.35 8.32 7.64
N ASN A 156 -23.69 8.31 6.47
CA ASN A 156 -24.28 7.99 5.19
C ASN A 156 -24.13 6.51 4.80
N GLU A 157 -23.18 5.77 5.40
CA GLU A 157 -22.92 4.38 5.05
C GLU A 157 -22.69 3.48 6.27
N LEU A 158 -23.35 2.33 6.31
CA LEU A 158 -23.11 1.27 7.30
C LEU A 158 -21.62 0.88 7.30
N SER A 159 -21.04 0.70 8.49
CA SER A 159 -19.65 0.23 8.65
C SER A 159 -19.43 -1.13 7.96
N GLY A 160 -18.18 -1.45 7.62
CA GLY A 160 -17.85 -2.69 6.91
C GLY A 160 -18.43 -3.94 7.59
N GLY A 161 -18.25 -4.07 8.90
CA GLY A 161 -18.86 -5.17 9.66
C GLY A 161 -20.38 -5.09 9.80
N ALA A 162 -20.97 -3.89 9.89
CA ALA A 162 -22.43 -3.76 9.92
C ALA A 162 -23.08 -4.14 8.57
N LYS A 163 -22.42 -3.83 7.44
CA LYS A 163 -22.84 -4.29 6.10
C LYS A 163 -22.79 -5.81 5.99
N ILE A 164 -21.72 -6.44 6.49
CA ILE A 164 -21.57 -7.90 6.51
C ILE A 164 -22.63 -8.54 7.42
N ASN A 165 -22.84 -8.00 8.62
CA ASN A 165 -23.84 -8.52 9.55
C ASN A 165 -25.27 -8.44 8.98
N ARG A 166 -25.61 -7.31 8.37
CA ARG A 166 -26.89 -7.12 7.66
C ARG A 166 -27.06 -8.09 6.50
N LEU A 167 -26.00 -8.36 5.74
CA LEU A 167 -26.03 -9.32 4.65
C LEU A 167 -26.40 -10.72 5.16
N PHE A 168 -25.79 -11.18 6.25
CA PHE A 168 -26.02 -12.53 6.79
C PHE A 168 -27.31 -12.69 7.62
N HIS A 169 -27.77 -11.66 8.32
CA HIS A 169 -28.92 -11.79 9.23
C HIS A 169 -30.22 -11.19 8.68
N GLU A 170 -30.17 -10.27 7.71
CA GLU A 170 -31.39 -9.71 7.09
C GLU A 170 -31.57 -10.21 5.66
N ARG A 171 -30.51 -10.15 4.84
CA ARG A 171 -30.64 -10.41 3.40
C ARG A 171 -30.53 -11.89 3.04
N PHE A 172 -29.62 -12.63 3.66
CA PHE A 172 -29.41 -14.05 3.39
C PHE A 172 -30.63 -14.93 3.74
N PRO A 173 -31.29 -14.79 4.91
CA PRO A 173 -32.51 -15.55 5.20
C PRO A 173 -33.67 -15.19 4.27
N PHE A 174 -33.75 -13.92 3.85
CA PHE A 174 -34.76 -13.46 2.90
C PHE A 174 -34.56 -14.08 1.51
N GLU A 175 -33.33 -14.11 0.98
CA GLU A 175 -33.03 -14.76 -0.30
C GLU A 175 -33.23 -16.28 -0.23
N LEU A 176 -32.90 -16.93 0.89
CA LEU A 176 -33.16 -18.36 1.09
C LEU A 176 -34.66 -18.72 1.00
N VAL A 177 -35.53 -17.88 1.55
CA VAL A 177 -36.99 -18.06 1.48
C VAL A 177 -37.55 -17.71 0.10
N LYS A 178 -36.87 -16.85 -0.65
CA LYS A 178 -37.28 -16.42 -2.00
C LYS A 178 -36.81 -17.33 -3.13
N MET A 179 -35.96 -18.31 -2.83
CA MET A 179 -35.50 -19.31 -3.80
C MET A 179 -36.65 -20.24 -4.20
N GLU A 180 -37.37 -19.90 -5.27
CA GLU A 180 -38.03 -20.91 -6.10
C GLU A 180 -36.99 -21.54 -7.03
N PHE A 181 -36.94 -22.88 -7.07
CA PHE A 181 -35.88 -23.63 -7.73
C PHE A 181 -36.00 -23.62 -9.26
N ASP A 182 -35.14 -22.84 -9.94
CA ASP A 182 -34.75 -23.09 -11.34
C ASP A 182 -33.23 -23.36 -11.43
N GLU A 183 -32.88 -24.63 -11.65
CA GLU A 183 -31.49 -25.11 -11.71
C GLU A 183 -30.67 -24.43 -12.84
N LYS A 184 -31.32 -23.93 -13.90
CA LYS A 184 -30.64 -23.24 -15.00
C LYS A 184 -30.29 -21.80 -14.67
N GLU A 185 -31.14 -21.13 -13.90
CA GLU A 185 -30.92 -19.75 -13.47
C GLU A 185 -29.80 -19.71 -12.41
N LEU A 186 -29.81 -20.64 -11.46
CA LEU A 186 -28.79 -20.78 -10.42
C LEU A 186 -27.38 -20.98 -11.01
N ARG A 187 -27.22 -21.82 -12.04
CA ARG A 187 -25.92 -22.00 -12.71
C ARG A 187 -25.43 -20.73 -13.42
N ARG A 188 -26.36 -19.93 -13.94
CA ARG A 188 -26.06 -18.66 -14.61
C ARG A 188 -25.68 -17.60 -13.59
N GLU A 189 -26.40 -17.50 -12.47
CA GLU A 189 -26.11 -16.56 -11.39
C GLU A 189 -24.81 -16.87 -10.66
N ILE A 190 -24.50 -18.15 -10.41
CA ILE A 190 -23.20 -18.57 -9.84
C ILE A 190 -22.05 -18.13 -10.77
N ALA A 191 -22.21 -18.26 -12.10
CA ALA A 191 -21.21 -17.80 -13.05
C ALA A 191 -21.05 -16.27 -13.05
N PHE A 192 -22.14 -15.51 -12.89
CA PHE A 192 -22.10 -14.05 -12.75
C PHE A 192 -21.51 -13.59 -11.41
N ALA A 193 -21.86 -14.26 -10.30
CA ALA A 193 -21.34 -13.96 -8.97
C ALA A 193 -19.83 -14.24 -8.89
N ILE A 194 -19.36 -15.38 -9.43
CA ILE A 194 -17.92 -15.67 -9.54
C ILE A 194 -17.22 -14.59 -10.37
N ARG A 195 -17.83 -14.12 -11.46
CA ARG A 195 -17.29 -13.06 -12.31
C ARG A 195 -17.28 -11.68 -11.64
N ASN A 196 -18.26 -11.40 -10.78
CA ASN A 196 -18.39 -10.14 -10.04
C ASN A 196 -17.50 -10.09 -8.79
N ILE A 197 -17.28 -11.22 -8.11
CA ILE A 197 -16.31 -11.33 -7.01
C ILE A 197 -14.86 -11.14 -7.53
N HIS A 198 -14.61 -11.46 -8.81
CA HIS A 198 -13.35 -11.12 -9.49
C HIS A 198 -13.19 -9.63 -9.81
N ALA A 199 -14.27 -8.84 -9.78
CA ALA A 199 -14.22 -7.40 -10.04
C ALA A 199 -14.02 -6.63 -8.72
N ARG A 200 -12.75 -6.30 -8.46
CA ARG A 200 -12.23 -5.25 -7.54
C ARG A 200 -12.96 -5.08 -6.19
N MET A 201 -12.25 -5.45 -5.12
CA MET A 201 -12.55 -5.09 -3.73
C MET A 201 -12.88 -3.59 -3.55
N PRO A 202 -13.70 -3.22 -2.55
CA PRO A 202 -14.00 -1.83 -2.24
C PRO A 202 -12.71 -1.06 -1.96
N GLN A 203 -12.51 0.04 -2.69
CA GLN A 203 -11.31 0.88 -2.66
C GLN A 203 -10.98 1.64 -1.35
N PRO A 204 -11.87 1.88 -0.35
CA PRO A 204 -11.61 2.96 0.61
C PRO A 204 -10.70 2.63 1.80
N ILE A 205 -10.36 1.36 2.08
CA ILE A 205 -9.58 1.02 3.29
C ILE A 205 -8.06 1.18 3.08
N LEU A 206 -7.59 1.04 1.84
CA LEU A 206 -6.16 1.08 1.51
C LEU A 206 -5.62 2.50 1.24
N ASP A 207 -6.47 3.52 1.21
CA ASP A 207 -6.11 4.87 0.76
C ASP A 207 -5.77 5.85 1.90
N PHE A 208 -6.11 5.56 3.15
CA PHE A 208 -5.99 6.59 4.20
C PHE A 208 -4.62 6.63 4.93
N GLN A 209 -3.88 5.51 4.98
CA GLN A 209 -2.61 5.42 5.74
C GLN A 209 -1.46 4.80 4.93
N MET A 210 -1.75 3.87 4.01
CA MET A 210 -0.73 3.19 3.19
C MET A 210 -0.38 3.90 1.89
N SER A 211 -1.06 5.01 1.60
CA SER A 211 -0.75 5.86 0.44
C SER A 211 0.73 6.19 0.37
N ARG A 212 1.35 6.48 1.51
CA ARG A 212 2.76 6.87 1.59
C ARG A 212 3.76 5.78 1.13
N TYR A 213 3.35 4.50 0.98
CA TYR A 213 4.24 3.39 0.57
C TYR A 213 3.58 2.39 -0.38
N PRO A 214 3.62 2.65 -1.70
CA PRO A 214 2.83 1.89 -2.67
C PRO A 214 3.30 0.47 -2.94
N ARG A 215 4.61 0.20 -2.93
CA ARG A 215 5.11 -1.19 -3.04
C ARG A 215 4.72 -2.03 -1.83
N LEU A 216 4.72 -1.42 -0.64
CA LEU A 216 4.24 -2.08 0.56
C LEU A 216 2.73 -2.32 0.46
N ARG A 217 1.96 -1.32 0.00
CA ARG A 217 0.52 -1.42 -0.26
C ARG A 217 0.19 -2.54 -1.24
N GLU A 218 0.86 -2.63 -2.39
CA GLU A 218 0.62 -3.68 -3.39
C GLU A 218 0.94 -5.08 -2.86
N GLU A 219 2.08 -5.25 -2.17
CA GLU A 219 2.43 -6.55 -1.58
C GLU A 219 1.49 -6.92 -0.42
N THR A 220 1.09 -5.95 0.41
CA THR A 220 0.10 -6.15 1.46
C THR A 220 -1.28 -6.48 0.87
N GLU A 221 -1.73 -5.77 -0.16
CA GLU A 221 -2.99 -6.03 -0.87
C GLU A 221 -2.99 -7.42 -1.50
N ARG A 222 -1.88 -7.81 -2.13
CA ARG A 222 -1.69 -9.14 -2.70
C ARG A 222 -1.77 -10.22 -1.63
N ILE A 223 -1.07 -10.06 -0.51
CA ILE A 223 -1.07 -11.02 0.60
C ILE A 223 -2.48 -11.15 1.20
N ILE A 224 -3.13 -10.02 1.49
CA ILE A 224 -4.50 -10.00 2.04
C ILE A 224 -5.47 -10.68 1.06
N THR A 225 -5.43 -10.31 -0.23
CA THR A 225 -6.31 -10.91 -1.24
C THR A 225 -6.08 -12.40 -1.39
N THR A 226 -4.81 -12.84 -1.36
CA THR A 226 -4.46 -14.26 -1.41
C THR A 226 -4.98 -15.00 -0.18
N PHE A 227 -4.82 -14.43 1.01
CA PHE A 227 -5.32 -15.00 2.25
C PHE A 227 -6.85 -15.08 2.28
N VAL A 228 -7.55 -14.01 1.88
CA VAL A 228 -9.02 -13.99 1.78
C VAL A 228 -9.51 -15.08 0.82
N ARG A 229 -8.88 -15.23 -0.35
CA ARG A 229 -9.23 -16.30 -1.31
C ARG A 229 -9.02 -17.70 -0.73
N GLN A 230 -7.94 -17.92 0.01
CA GLN A 230 -7.70 -19.21 0.67
C GLN A 230 -8.76 -19.49 1.75
N ARG A 231 -9.14 -18.48 2.54
CA ARG A 231 -10.17 -18.61 3.57
C ARG A 231 -11.58 -18.78 2.96
N GLU A 232 -11.86 -18.14 1.83
CA GLU A 232 -13.10 -18.32 1.07
C GLU A 232 -13.27 -19.78 0.63
N GLN A 233 -12.21 -20.40 0.09
CA GLN A 233 -12.26 -21.81 -0.33
C GLN A 233 -12.52 -22.74 0.85
N LEU A 234 -11.81 -22.56 1.96
CA LEU A 234 -12.03 -23.35 3.18
C LEU A 234 -13.45 -23.20 3.73
N CYS A 235 -14.01 -21.99 3.69
CA CYS A 235 -15.38 -21.72 4.14
C CYS A 235 -16.40 -22.40 3.23
N LYS A 236 -16.20 -22.37 1.90
CA LYS A 236 -17.04 -23.11 0.94
C LYS A 236 -17.03 -24.60 1.21
N ASP A 237 -15.85 -25.19 1.41
CA ASP A 237 -15.72 -26.61 1.71
C ASP A 237 -16.41 -26.95 3.04
N GLN A 238 -16.28 -26.10 4.05
CA GLN A 238 -16.94 -26.28 5.35
C GLN A 238 -18.48 -26.16 5.26
N LEU A 239 -19.00 -25.24 4.46
CA LEU A 239 -20.45 -25.11 4.21
C LEU A 239 -21.00 -26.31 3.44
N LEU A 240 -20.25 -26.83 2.47
CA LEU A 240 -20.61 -28.07 1.77
C LEU A 240 -20.68 -29.26 2.73
N ILE A 241 -19.69 -29.40 3.61
CA ILE A 241 -19.70 -30.44 4.66
C ILE A 241 -20.90 -30.28 5.60
N LEU A 242 -21.23 -29.07 6.02
CA LEU A 242 -22.40 -28.82 6.86
C LEU A 242 -23.71 -29.20 6.15
N ASN A 243 -23.84 -28.86 4.86
CA ASN A 243 -24.99 -29.28 4.05
C ASN A 243 -25.04 -30.81 3.88
N ASP A 244 -23.89 -31.45 3.65
CA ASP A 244 -23.80 -32.91 3.54
C ASP A 244 -24.18 -33.61 4.86
N CYS A 245 -23.83 -33.03 6.03
CA CYS A 245 -24.25 -33.52 7.34
C CYS A 245 -25.78 -33.47 7.52
N GLU A 246 -26.43 -32.37 7.13
CA GLU A 246 -27.90 -32.23 7.19
C GLU A 246 -28.60 -33.19 6.21
N LEU A 247 -28.01 -33.46 5.04
CA LEU A 247 -28.50 -34.44 4.08
C LEU A 247 -28.26 -35.90 4.53
N ALA A 248 -27.20 -36.15 5.29
CA ALA A 248 -26.82 -37.50 5.72
C ALA A 248 -27.74 -38.07 6.81
N TYR A 249 -28.35 -37.23 7.63
CA TYR A 249 -29.24 -37.66 8.70
C TYR A 249 -30.39 -36.69 8.93
N MET A 250 -31.59 -37.10 8.51
CA MET A 250 -32.82 -36.38 8.85
C MET A 250 -33.30 -36.78 10.25
N ASN A 251 -33.14 -35.87 11.21
CA ASN A 251 -33.56 -36.10 12.59
C ASN A 251 -35.08 -35.94 12.76
N THR A 252 -35.82 -37.04 12.67
CA THR A 252 -37.28 -37.03 12.85
C THR A 252 -37.74 -36.82 14.30
N ASN A 253 -36.81 -36.83 15.27
CA ASN A 253 -37.08 -36.53 16.68
C ASN A 253 -36.85 -35.04 17.01
N HIS A 254 -36.53 -34.20 16.02
CA HIS A 254 -36.41 -32.77 16.22
C HIS A 254 -37.75 -32.18 16.69
N GLU A 255 -37.70 -31.21 17.61
CA GLU A 255 -38.90 -30.62 18.23
C GLU A 255 -39.86 -30.04 17.17
N ASP A 256 -39.32 -29.50 16.07
CA ASP A 256 -40.10 -29.00 14.92
C ASP A 256 -40.62 -30.09 13.96
N PHE A 257 -40.13 -31.33 14.06
CA PHE A 257 -40.54 -32.45 13.18
C PHE A 257 -41.73 -33.24 13.75
N ILE A 258 -42.05 -33.08 15.04
CA ILE A 258 -43.25 -33.67 15.64
C ILE A 258 -44.47 -32.93 15.10
N GLY A 259 -44.95 -33.39 13.95
CA GLY A 259 -46.20 -32.96 13.37
C GLY A 259 -47.33 -33.10 14.39
N PHE A 260 -47.95 -31.96 14.73
CA PHE A 260 -49.33 -31.83 15.19
C PHE A 260 -49.92 -33.05 15.93
N ALA A 261 -49.49 -33.28 17.17
CA ALA A 261 -50.29 -34.02 18.14
C ALA A 261 -51.03 -33.03 19.05
N LYS A 262 -52.17 -32.53 18.56
CA LYS A 262 -53.28 -32.05 19.40
C LYS A 262 -54.52 -32.84 19.03
#